data_AF-A0A1G9MDW0-F1
#
_entry.id   AF-A0A1G9MDW0-F1
#
_cell.length_a   1.000
_cell.length_b   1.000
_cell.length_c   1.000
_cell.angle_alpha   90.00
_cell.angle_beta   90.00
_cell.angle_gamma   90.00
#
_symmetry.space_group_name_H-M   'P 1'
#
loop_
_entity.id
_entity.type
_entity.pdbx_description
1 polymer ?
#
loop_
_entity_poly.entity_id
_entity_poly.type
_entity_poly.pdbx_seq_one_letter_code
_entity_poly.pdbx_strand_id
1 'polypeptide(L)'
;TFTGRAWFDRTTFTGSAEFHGATFTGHAVFLEATFTRHASFDKATGLERAQLAHVRVAPSMSAQRLWPPNWQIEAGADGWATLRLAAPGGDAEAETAQEQEPEGLT
;
A
#
# COMPACT_ATOMS: atom_id res chain seq x y z
N THR A 1 8.46 -14.06 7.02
CA THR A 1 8.88 -13.02 7.97
C THR A 1 10.28 -12.55 7.65
N PHE A 2 10.48 -11.25 7.51
CA PHE A 2 11.78 -10.61 7.33
C PHE A 2 12.18 -9.94 8.66
N THR A 3 13.16 -10.51 9.34
CA THR A 3 13.57 -10.05 10.67
C THR A 3 14.55 -8.87 10.63
N GLY A 4 15.36 -8.82 9.58
CA GLY A 4 16.31 -7.74 9.30
C GLY A 4 15.79 -6.76 8.26
N ARG A 5 16.70 -5.93 7.75
CA ARG A 5 16.41 -5.02 6.64
C ARG A 5 16.16 -5.84 5.36
N ALA A 6 15.05 -5.59 4.68
CA ALA A 6 14.72 -6.23 3.40
C ALA A 6 14.93 -5.22 2.27
N TRP A 7 15.91 -5.47 1.40
CA TRP A 7 16.26 -4.59 0.30
C TRP A 7 15.76 -5.15 -1.03
N PHE A 8 14.84 -4.39 -1.65
CA PHE A 8 14.33 -4.59 -3.00
C PHE A 8 14.53 -3.31 -3.81
N ASP A 9 15.59 -2.54 -3.53
CA ASP A 9 15.90 -1.32 -4.28
C ASP A 9 16.16 -1.66 -5.75
N ARG A 10 15.60 -0.85 -6.65
CA ARG A 10 15.76 -0.96 -8.12
C ARG A 10 15.48 -2.35 -8.68
N THR A 11 14.67 -3.14 -7.95
CA THR A 11 14.37 -4.51 -8.31
C THR A 11 13.19 -4.54 -9.26
N THR A 12 13.30 -5.29 -10.36
CA THR A 12 12.17 -5.49 -11.30
C THR A 12 11.56 -6.86 -11.07
N PHE A 13 10.34 -6.90 -10.56
CA PHE A 13 9.53 -8.10 -10.43
C PHE A 13 8.77 -8.33 -11.74
N THR A 14 9.30 -9.23 -12.57
CA THR A 14 8.73 -9.59 -13.89
C THR A 14 7.57 -10.59 -13.78
N GLY A 15 7.53 -11.36 -12.69
CA GLY A 15 6.49 -12.29 -12.29
C GLY A 15 5.53 -11.70 -11.26
N SER A 16 4.57 -12.52 -10.79
CA SER A 16 3.76 -12.15 -9.63
C SER A 16 4.62 -12.08 -8.36
N ALA A 17 4.50 -11.00 -7.60
CA ALA A 17 5.22 -10.79 -6.35
C ALA A 17 4.28 -10.99 -5.16
N GLU A 18 4.33 -12.18 -4.55
CA GLU A 18 3.44 -12.57 -3.47
C GLU A 18 4.07 -12.31 -2.10
N PHE A 19 3.58 -11.29 -1.39
CA PHE A 19 3.92 -10.98 0.00
C PHE A 19 2.72 -11.18 0.93
N HIS A 20 1.74 -12.00 0.54
CA HIS A 20 0.57 -12.31 1.35
C HIS A 20 0.98 -12.82 2.74
N GLY A 21 0.50 -12.15 3.79
CA GLY A 21 0.82 -12.48 5.19
C GLY A 21 2.29 -12.25 5.59
N ALA A 22 3.09 -11.55 4.78
CA ALA A 22 4.48 -11.29 5.11
C ALA A 22 4.60 -10.29 6.27
N THR A 23 5.34 -10.67 7.32
CA THR A 23 5.71 -9.76 8.41
C THR A 23 7.10 -9.19 8.17
N PHE A 24 7.21 -7.86 8.12
CA PHE A 24 8.47 -7.12 8.03
C PHE A 24 8.77 -6.47 9.38
N THR A 25 9.62 -7.07 10.22
CA THR A 25 9.96 -6.45 11.51
C THR A 25 11.10 -5.44 11.40
N GLY A 26 11.93 -5.58 10.36
CA GLY A 26 12.94 -4.59 9.98
C GLY A 26 12.44 -3.63 8.89
N HIS A 27 13.29 -2.68 8.46
CA HIS A 27 12.91 -1.77 7.38
C HIS A 27 12.83 -2.50 6.04
N ALA A 28 11.68 -2.40 5.37
CA ALA A 28 11.52 -2.82 3.98
C ALA A 28 11.82 -1.64 3.03
N VAL A 29 12.62 -1.87 2.00
CA VAL A 29 13.04 -0.83 1.05
C VAL A 29 12.69 -1.29 -0.35
N PHE A 30 11.80 -0.55 -1.01
CA PHE A 30 11.38 -0.78 -2.40
C PHE A 30 11.71 0.42 -3.30
N LEU A 31 12.72 1.22 -2.94
CA LEU A 31 13.12 2.40 -3.70
C LEU A 31 13.33 2.05 -5.17
N GLU A 32 12.66 2.74 -6.09
CA GLU A 32 12.74 2.49 -7.55
C GLU A 32 12.41 1.05 -7.98
N ALA A 33 11.72 0.27 -7.14
CA ALA A 33 11.26 -1.06 -7.50
C ALA A 33 10.18 -0.97 -8.59
N THR A 34 10.17 -1.95 -9.49
CA THR A 34 9.21 -2.04 -10.59
C THR A 34 8.43 -3.35 -10.49
N PHE A 35 7.10 -3.26 -10.41
CA PHE A 35 6.21 -4.42 -10.46
C PHE A 35 5.49 -4.46 -11.80
N THR A 36 5.82 -5.44 -12.63
CA THR A 36 5.24 -5.55 -13.99
C THR A 36 3.95 -6.38 -14.00
N ARG A 37 3.68 -7.14 -12.93
CA ARG A 37 2.51 -8.02 -12.77
C ARG A 37 1.88 -7.83 -11.39
N HIS A 38 0.99 -8.74 -11.01
CA HIS A 38 0.33 -8.77 -9.71
C HIS A 38 1.36 -8.71 -8.58
N ALA A 39 1.13 -7.83 -7.60
CA ALA A 39 1.84 -7.87 -6.34
C ALA A 39 0.81 -7.84 -5.20
N SER A 40 0.87 -8.83 -4.33
CA SER A 40 -0.07 -8.96 -3.21
C SER A 40 0.65 -8.63 -1.92
N PHE A 41 0.12 -7.66 -1.19
CA PHE A 41 0.53 -7.33 0.19
C PHE A 41 -0.62 -7.58 1.17
N ASP A 42 -1.61 -8.39 0.77
CA ASP A 42 -2.74 -8.71 1.63
C ASP A 42 -2.27 -9.30 2.95
N LYS A 43 -2.75 -8.76 4.07
CA LYS A 43 -2.34 -9.13 5.45
C LYS A 43 -0.85 -8.95 5.75
N ALA A 44 -0.07 -8.26 4.90
CA ALA A 44 1.30 -7.93 5.23
C ALA A 44 1.35 -6.89 6.37
N THR A 45 2.30 -7.05 7.28
CA THR A 45 2.47 -6.20 8.48
C THR A 45 3.88 -5.64 8.55
N GLY A 46 4.06 -4.47 9.17
CA GLY A 46 5.35 -3.80 9.25
C GLY A 46 5.70 -2.91 8.05
N LEU A 47 4.71 -2.64 7.18
CA LEU A 47 4.87 -1.80 5.99
C LEU A 47 4.81 -0.29 6.28
N GLU A 48 4.45 0.11 7.50
CA GLU A 48 4.48 1.51 7.94
C GLU A 48 5.89 2.11 7.94
N ARG A 49 6.92 1.26 7.96
CA ARG A 49 8.34 1.63 7.84
C ARG A 49 8.89 1.41 6.43
N ALA A 50 8.05 0.98 5.49
CA ALA A 50 8.47 0.69 4.14
C ALA A 50 8.76 1.97 3.35
N GLN A 51 9.87 1.98 2.63
CA GLN A 51 10.22 3.08 1.72
C GLN A 51 9.78 2.74 0.30
N LEU A 52 8.98 3.61 -0.32
CA LEU A 52 8.33 3.38 -1.62
C LEU A 52 8.63 4.47 -2.65
N ALA A 53 9.66 5.30 -2.41
CA ALA A 53 9.94 6.40 -3.32
C ALA A 53 10.22 5.86 -4.73
N HIS A 54 9.52 6.42 -5.70
CA HIS A 54 9.63 6.08 -7.13
C HIS A 54 9.31 4.62 -7.47
N VAL A 55 8.54 3.91 -6.64
CA VAL A 55 8.03 2.58 -7.03
C VAL A 55 7.15 2.73 -8.26
N ARG A 56 7.43 1.97 -9.31
CA ARG A 56 6.65 1.93 -10.55
C ARG A 56 5.81 0.67 -10.61
N VAL A 57 4.53 0.82 -10.95
CA VAL A 57 3.59 -0.29 -11.06
C VAL A 57 2.90 -0.21 -12.42
N ALA A 58 2.75 -1.38 -13.06
CA ALA A 58 2.11 -1.46 -14.35
C ALA A 58 0.62 -1.04 -14.27
N PRO A 59 0.02 -0.53 -15.36
CA PRO A 59 -1.37 -0.06 -15.37
C PRO A 59 -2.38 -1.17 -15.03
N SER A 60 -2.08 -2.42 -15.41
CA SER A 60 -2.87 -3.60 -15.02
C SER A 60 -2.85 -3.86 -13.52
N MET A 61 -1.81 -3.42 -12.82
CA MET A 61 -1.64 -3.56 -11.38
C MET A 61 -2.39 -2.43 -10.66
N SER A 62 -2.29 -1.18 -11.14
CA SER A 62 -3.02 -0.05 -10.54
C SER A 62 -4.53 -0.24 -10.46
N ALA A 63 -5.12 -1.00 -11.39
CA ALA A 63 -6.55 -1.31 -11.39
C ALA A 63 -6.98 -2.26 -10.26
N GLN A 64 -6.06 -2.99 -9.64
CA GLN A 64 -6.41 -4.06 -8.69
C GLN A 64 -6.65 -3.57 -7.26
N ARG A 65 -6.31 -2.31 -6.92
CA ARG A 65 -6.59 -1.67 -5.61
C ARG A 65 -6.18 -2.54 -4.38
N LEU A 66 -5.13 -3.34 -4.50
CA LEU A 66 -4.62 -4.24 -3.46
C LEU A 66 -3.50 -3.63 -2.60
N TRP A 67 -3.38 -2.30 -2.62
CA TRP A 67 -2.38 -1.62 -1.84
C TRP A 67 -2.85 -1.42 -0.41
N PRO A 68 -1.93 -1.38 0.57
CA PRO A 68 -2.24 -0.90 1.90
C PRO A 68 -3.02 0.43 1.84
N PRO A 69 -3.98 0.66 2.76
CA PRO A 69 -4.91 1.78 2.67
C PRO A 69 -4.23 3.17 2.66
N ASN A 70 -3.01 3.26 3.18
CA ASN A 70 -2.20 4.47 3.20
C ASN A 70 -1.30 4.63 1.95
N TRP A 71 -1.47 3.80 0.91
CA TRP A 71 -0.71 3.89 -0.33
C TRP A 71 -1.61 4.37 -1.45
N GLN A 72 -1.27 5.53 -2.01
CA GLN A 72 -1.98 6.12 -3.13
C GLN A 72 -1.25 5.80 -4.43
N ILE A 73 -2.05 5.46 -5.44
CA ILE A 73 -1.58 5.30 -6.82
C ILE A 73 -1.71 6.65 -7.51
N GLU A 74 -0.59 7.18 -7.98
CA GLU A 74 -0.56 8.33 -8.89
C GLU A 74 -0.34 7.81 -10.31
N ALA A 75 -1.34 8.01 -11.19
CA ALA A 75 -1.18 7.66 -12.59
C ALA A 75 -0.13 8.57 -13.25
N GLY A 76 0.88 7.95 -13.86
CA GLY A 76 1.91 8.64 -14.64
C GLY A 76 1.47 8.84 -16.09
N ALA A 77 2.08 9.83 -16.76
CA ALA A 77 1.79 10.16 -18.16
C ALA A 77 2.34 9.12 -19.16
N ASP A 78 3.21 8.21 -18.71
CA ASP A 78 3.88 7.18 -19.51
C ASP A 78 3.12 5.84 -19.53
N GLY A 79 1.89 5.82 -18.98
CA GLY A 79 1.07 4.62 -18.86
C GLY A 79 1.45 3.73 -17.68
N TRP A 80 2.45 4.09 -16.88
CA TRP A 80 2.76 3.47 -15.59
C TRP A 80 2.18 4.32 -14.47
N ALA A 81 2.08 3.75 -13.27
CA ALA A 81 1.71 4.51 -12.08
C ALA A 81 2.84 4.46 -11.04
N THR A 82 2.88 5.49 -10.20
CA THR A 82 3.80 5.59 -9.07
C THR A 82 3.05 5.45 -7.74
N LEU A 83 3.66 4.76 -6.78
CA LEU A 83 3.11 4.69 -5.43
C LEU A 83 3.64 5.82 -4.56
N ARG A 84 2.76 6.39 -3.73
CA ARG A 84 3.12 7.31 -2.65
C ARG A 84 2.43 6.93 -1.36
N LEU A 85 3.10 7.21 -0.25
CA LEU A 85 2.47 7.21 1.06
C LEU A 85 1.51 8.41 1.11
N ALA A 86 0.24 8.15 1.38
CA ALA A 86 -0.71 9.18 1.78
C ALA A 86 -0.16 9.86 3.04
N ALA A 87 -0.13 11.20 3.05
CA ALA A 87 0.22 11.93 4.26
C ALA A 87 -0.75 11.51 5.38
N PRO A 88 -0.28 11.34 6.64
CA PRO A 88 -1.18 11.08 7.75
C PRO A 88 -2.08 12.31 7.93
N GLY A 89 -3.31 12.24 7.42
CA GLY A 89 -4.27 13.35 7.48
C GLY A 89 -5.25 13.48 6.31
N GLY A 90 -5.18 12.64 5.28
CA GLY A 90 -6.26 12.52 4.28
C GLY A 90 -7.15 11.33 4.63
N ASP A 91 -8.41 11.58 4.94
CA ASP A 91 -9.52 10.61 4.93
C ASP A 91 -9.41 9.38 5.86
N ALA A 92 -9.47 9.65 7.17
CA ALA A 92 -10.01 8.72 8.18
C ALA A 92 -11.18 9.36 8.93
N GLU A 93 -12.21 9.84 8.21
CA GLU A 93 -13.51 10.18 8.80
C GLU A 93 -14.64 9.85 7.81
N ALA A 94 -15.34 8.75 8.07
CA ALA A 94 -16.80 8.61 7.96
C ALA A 94 -17.20 7.12 8.01
N GLU A 95 -17.03 6.47 9.16
CA GLU A 95 -17.98 5.43 9.55
C GLU A 95 -18.99 6.08 10.49
N THR A 96 -20.13 6.39 9.90
CA THR A 96 -21.30 7.02 10.47
C THR A 96 -21.86 6.16 11.60
N ALA A 97 -21.57 6.50 12.85
CA ALA A 97 -22.39 6.05 13.97
C ALA A 97 -23.75 6.76 13.88
N GLN A 98 -24.76 6.05 13.38
CA GLN A 98 -26.16 6.43 13.56
C GLN A 98 -26.58 6.01 14.97
N GLU A 99 -26.38 6.87 15.97
CA GLU A 99 -27.11 6.75 17.23
C GLU A 99 -28.26 7.76 17.18
N GLN A 100 -29.46 7.22 16.96
CA GLN A 100 -30.71 7.95 17.03
C GLN A 100 -31.06 8.13 18.51
N GLU A 101 -30.96 9.36 19.02
CA GLU A 101 -31.78 9.80 20.15
C GLU A 101 -32.80 10.80 19.60
N PRO A 102 -34.05 10.78 20.08
CA PRO A 102 -34.30 11.55 21.29
C PRO A 102 -35.40 11.00 22.24
N GLU A 103 -35.12 11.20 23.53
CA GLU A 103 -36.05 11.63 24.60
C GLU A 103 -36.98 10.57 25.21
N GLY A 104 -36.57 10.12 26.41
CA GLY A 104 -37.48 9.59 27.40
C GLY A 104 -38.46 10.65 27.91
N LEU A 105 -39.71 10.22 27.98
CA LEU A 105 -40.86 10.76 28.72
C LEU A 105 -40.49 11.30 30.12
N THR A 106 -40.89 12.54 30.45
CA THR A 106 -41.62 12.93 31.69
C THR A 106 -42.21 14.32 31.49
#